data_AF-A0A9Q1CXQ7-F1
#
_entry.id   AF-A0A9Q1CXQ7-F1
#
_cell.length_a   1.000
_cell.length_b   1.000
_cell.length_c   1.000
_cell.angle_alpha   90.00
_cell.angle_beta   90.00
_cell.angle_gamma   90.00
#
_symmetry.space_group_name_H-M   'P 1'
#
loop_
_entity.id
_entity.type
_entity.pdbx_description
1 polymer ?
#
loop_
_entity_poly.entity_id
_entity_poly.type
_entity_poly.pdbx_seq_one_letter_code
_entity_poly.pdbx_strand_id
1 'polypeptide(L)'
;METLSKGVQLAEENYPVDTIFQDYNTLKKNADEFMTYLETNSPSENNWFILPSGAKVKVSNNNIARLSLFGDGDSTHTILALYEPPLETHVIALYLNGKWWTVSNVLKTSNSSRSGLVTVRSVGERVVLFLLSQVIFGVFERHTDADTYFAPHPEKEVAKILWQDGEATGFFTVKPKGTLCDSCSSLSYLLPVLDTVFVRTEFRRKGLAFRMLEDFCVSYAKEEFIGISHPVSSSMHQVCRKYLQGQERDRDRLYEVEAPGGWAQRRNVWLSLQLSRYSSLENNLPEAERKV
;
A
#
# COMPACT_ATOMS: atom_id res chain seq x y z
N MET A 1 6.02 30.47 -46.31
CA MET A 1 6.58 30.97 -45.04
C MET A 1 5.46 30.83 -44.03
N GLU A 2 5.48 29.71 -43.30
CA GLU A 2 5.89 29.63 -41.87
C GLU A 2 4.73 30.07 -40.96
N THR A 3 4.27 29.33 -39.96
CA THR A 3 4.66 28.03 -39.41
C THR A 3 3.46 27.52 -38.59
N LEU A 4 3.23 26.21 -38.66
CA LEU A 4 2.31 25.48 -37.80
C LEU A 4 2.79 25.52 -36.34
N SER A 5 1.97 26.06 -35.44
CA SER A 5 1.98 25.68 -34.03
C SER A 5 0.74 24.82 -33.76
N LYS A 6 0.84 23.54 -34.11
CA LYS A 6 -0.08 22.53 -33.58
C LYS A 6 0.40 22.21 -32.17
N GLY A 7 -0.18 22.88 -31.18
CA GLY A 7 -0.14 22.40 -29.81
C GLY A 7 -0.69 20.97 -29.79
N VAL A 8 0.12 20.05 -29.29
CA VAL A 8 -0.31 18.69 -28.97
C VAL A 8 -1.33 18.82 -27.85
N GLN A 9 -2.61 18.74 -28.22
CA GLN A 9 -3.69 18.56 -27.27
C GLN A 9 -3.59 17.11 -26.80
N LEU A 10 -2.86 16.89 -25.70
CA LEU A 10 -2.89 15.63 -24.96
C LEU A 10 -4.36 15.41 -24.58
N ALA A 11 -5.00 14.39 -25.15
CA ALA A 11 -6.30 13.97 -24.70
C ALA A 11 -6.19 13.69 -23.19
N GLU A 12 -7.11 14.24 -22.39
CA GLU A 12 -7.29 13.89 -20.99
C GLU A 12 -7.69 12.40 -20.93
N GLU A 13 -6.69 11.51 -20.99
CA GLU A 13 -6.93 10.11 -20.67
C GLU A 13 -7.22 10.04 -19.16
N ASN A 14 -8.45 9.68 -18.83
CA ASN A 14 -8.81 9.30 -17.47
C ASN A 14 -8.02 8.04 -17.10
N TYR A 15 -7.29 8.08 -16.00
CA TYR A 15 -6.60 6.90 -15.47
C TYR A 15 -7.63 5.91 -14.90
N PRO A 16 -7.25 4.64 -14.66
CA PRO A 16 -8.19 3.62 -14.20
C PRO A 16 -9.00 4.10 -12.98
N VAL A 17 -8.33 4.65 -11.97
CA VAL A 17 -8.93 5.16 -10.72
C VAL A 17 -9.87 6.36 -10.92
N ASP A 18 -9.81 7.05 -12.06
CA ASP A 18 -10.73 8.14 -12.43
C ASP A 18 -11.97 7.63 -13.14
N THR A 19 -11.89 6.45 -13.76
CA THR A 19 -13.04 5.83 -14.40
C THR A 19 -13.98 5.24 -13.37
N ILE A 20 -15.28 5.25 -13.67
CA ILE A 20 -16.32 4.70 -12.79
C ILE A 20 -16.16 3.18 -12.76
N PHE A 21 -15.40 2.67 -11.79
CA PHE A 21 -15.48 1.27 -11.41
C PHE A 21 -16.84 1.03 -10.75
N GLN A 22 -17.75 0.37 -11.45
CA GLN A 22 -19.11 0.16 -10.94
C GLN A 22 -19.13 -0.80 -9.74
N ASP A 23 -18.43 -1.94 -9.84
CA ASP A 23 -18.29 -2.93 -8.77
C ASP A 23 -17.20 -3.97 -9.11
N TYR A 24 -16.91 -4.88 -8.15
CA TYR A 24 -15.98 -5.99 -8.37
C TYR A 24 -16.51 -7.04 -9.37
N ASN A 25 -17.83 -7.15 -9.53
CA ASN A 25 -18.44 -8.13 -10.44
C ASN A 25 -18.16 -7.77 -11.91
N THR A 26 -18.22 -6.49 -12.24
CA THR A 26 -17.89 -5.94 -13.55
C THR A 26 -16.42 -6.20 -13.87
N LEU A 27 -15.54 -6.01 -12.89
CA LEU A 27 -14.11 -6.29 -13.04
C LEU A 27 -13.86 -7.77 -13.35
N LYS A 28 -14.50 -8.66 -12.60
CA LYS A 28 -14.44 -10.11 -12.81
C LYS A 28 -15.01 -10.52 -14.17
N LYS A 29 -16.19 -10.00 -14.53
CA LYS A 29 -16.84 -10.29 -15.81
C LYS A 29 -15.96 -9.92 -16.99
N ASN A 30 -15.37 -8.71 -16.99
CA ASN A 30 -14.47 -8.27 -18.05
C ASN A 30 -13.23 -9.17 -18.15
N ALA A 31 -12.68 -9.59 -17.01
CA ALA A 31 -11.56 -10.53 -16.97
C ALA A 31 -11.93 -11.90 -17.54
N ASP A 32 -13.10 -12.43 -17.16
CA ASP A 32 -13.58 -13.73 -17.65
C ASP A 32 -13.86 -13.72 -19.15
N GLU A 33 -14.51 -12.66 -19.67
CA GLU A 33 -14.74 -12.45 -21.11
C GLU A 33 -13.41 -12.41 -21.89
N PHE A 34 -12.41 -11.73 -21.35
CA PHE A 34 -11.08 -11.67 -21.99
C PHE A 34 -10.36 -13.03 -21.99
N MET A 35 -10.44 -13.80 -20.90
CA MET A 35 -9.87 -15.14 -20.86
C MET A 35 -10.57 -16.09 -21.85
N THR A 36 -11.91 -16.05 -21.94
CA THR A 36 -12.66 -16.82 -22.94
C THR A 36 -12.29 -16.40 -24.37
N TYR A 37 -12.08 -15.10 -24.62
CA TYR A 37 -11.59 -14.61 -25.91
C TYR A 37 -10.21 -15.19 -26.26
N LEU A 38 -9.29 -15.29 -25.30
CA LEU A 38 -7.96 -15.88 -25.50
C LEU A 38 -7.98 -17.39 -25.73
N GLU A 39 -8.94 -18.11 -25.15
CA GLU A 39 -9.10 -19.56 -25.32
C GLU A 39 -9.74 -19.92 -26.67
N THR A 40 -10.77 -19.15 -27.07
CA THR A 40 -11.56 -19.43 -28.28
C THR A 40 -10.88 -18.97 -29.56
N ASN A 41 -10.09 -17.91 -29.49
CA ASN A 41 -9.33 -17.41 -30.63
C ASN A 41 -7.89 -17.88 -30.50
N SER A 42 -7.38 -18.60 -31.51
CA SER A 42 -5.93 -18.82 -31.62
C SER A 42 -5.23 -17.45 -31.47
N PRO A 43 -4.15 -17.33 -30.68
CA PRO A 43 -3.56 -16.04 -30.37
C PRO A 43 -3.22 -15.33 -31.67
N SER A 44 -4.07 -14.39 -32.05
CA SER A 44 -3.94 -13.66 -33.31
C SER A 44 -2.60 -12.94 -33.28
N GLU A 45 -2.05 -12.64 -34.47
CA GLU A 45 -0.83 -11.85 -34.60
C GLU A 45 -0.92 -10.44 -33.97
N ASN A 46 -2.09 -10.05 -33.41
CA ASN A 46 -2.38 -8.72 -32.90
C ASN A 46 -2.51 -8.61 -31.37
N ASN A 47 -2.38 -9.69 -30.59
CA ASN A 47 -2.45 -9.61 -29.12
C ASN A 47 -1.10 -9.22 -28.50
N TRP A 48 -0.67 -7.97 -28.74
CA TRP A 48 0.58 -7.43 -28.19
C TRP A 48 0.30 -6.30 -27.20
N PHE A 49 1.00 -6.34 -26.08
CA PHE A 49 1.10 -5.24 -25.13
C PHE A 49 2.40 -4.47 -25.38
N ILE A 50 2.32 -3.15 -25.48
CA ILE A 50 3.48 -2.28 -25.74
C ILE A 50 3.89 -1.64 -24.41
N LEU A 51 5.11 -1.94 -23.98
CA LEU A 51 5.71 -1.36 -22.79
C LEU A 51 6.09 0.11 -23.03
N PRO A 52 6.26 0.92 -21.97
CA PRO A 52 6.76 2.29 -22.10
C PRO A 52 8.13 2.39 -22.80
N SER A 53 8.94 1.33 -22.73
CA SER A 53 10.22 1.22 -23.45
C SER A 53 10.07 1.02 -24.97
N GLY A 54 8.85 0.78 -25.46
CA GLY A 54 8.56 0.40 -26.84
C GLY A 54 8.66 -1.11 -27.11
N ALA A 55 9.11 -1.90 -26.13
CA ALA A 55 9.15 -3.36 -26.24
C ALA A 55 7.74 -3.95 -26.33
N LYS A 56 7.59 -5.00 -27.13
CA LYS A 56 6.30 -5.68 -27.34
C LYS A 56 6.28 -7.01 -26.60
N VAL A 57 5.28 -7.21 -25.76
CA VAL A 57 5.02 -8.45 -25.03
C VAL A 57 3.81 -9.13 -25.63
N LYS A 58 3.96 -10.37 -26.07
CA LYS A 58 2.81 -11.16 -26.57
C LYS A 58 1.93 -11.53 -25.39
N VAL A 59 0.64 -11.21 -25.48
CA VAL A 59 -0.35 -11.54 -24.45
C VAL A 59 -0.88 -12.95 -24.72
N SER A 60 -0.74 -13.84 -23.74
CA SER A 60 -1.11 -15.26 -23.86
C SER A 60 -1.49 -15.87 -22.52
N ASN A 61 -2.06 -17.07 -22.53
CA ASN A 61 -2.40 -17.79 -21.29
C ASN A 61 -1.18 -18.13 -20.42
N ASN A 62 0.04 -18.14 -20.99
CA ASN A 62 1.27 -18.50 -20.26
C ASN A 62 1.84 -17.34 -19.43
N ASN A 63 1.41 -16.10 -19.67
CA ASN A 63 1.94 -14.92 -18.97
C ASN A 63 0.85 -14.07 -18.33
N ILE A 64 -0.33 -14.65 -18.12
CA ILE A 64 -1.44 -14.02 -17.39
C ILE A 64 -1.76 -14.85 -16.17
N ALA A 65 -1.96 -14.20 -15.03
CA ALA A 65 -2.48 -14.85 -13.84
C ALA A 65 -3.60 -14.01 -13.19
N ARG A 66 -4.48 -14.70 -12.46
CA ARG A 66 -5.46 -14.05 -11.59
C ARG A 66 -4.82 -13.76 -10.24
N LEU A 67 -4.87 -12.52 -9.80
CA LEU A 67 -4.47 -12.09 -8.47
C LEU A 67 -5.72 -11.79 -7.62
N SER A 68 -5.76 -12.31 -6.39
CA SER A 68 -6.82 -11.95 -5.43
C SER A 68 -6.57 -10.58 -4.84
N LEU A 69 -7.59 -9.72 -4.83
CA LEU A 69 -7.50 -8.38 -4.24
C LEU A 69 -7.47 -8.41 -2.71
N PHE A 70 -8.04 -9.44 -2.10
CA PHE A 70 -8.20 -9.59 -0.65
C PHE A 70 -7.53 -10.87 -0.16
N GLY A 71 -7.05 -10.85 1.09
CA GLY A 71 -6.34 -11.98 1.71
C GLY A 71 -7.28 -13.06 2.24
N ASP A 72 -8.57 -12.75 2.32
CA ASP A 72 -9.60 -13.62 2.84
C ASP A 72 -9.85 -14.73 1.79
N GLY A 73 -9.56 -15.99 2.13
CA GLY A 73 -9.52 -17.14 1.20
C GLY A 73 -10.78 -17.43 0.38
N ASP A 74 -11.90 -16.76 0.69
CA ASP A 74 -13.18 -16.87 -0.01
C ASP A 74 -13.47 -15.72 -0.99
N SER A 75 -12.54 -14.77 -1.15
CA SER A 75 -12.75 -13.63 -2.05
C SER A 75 -12.76 -14.07 -3.52
N THR A 76 -13.91 -13.89 -4.19
CA THR A 76 -14.03 -14.05 -5.65
C THR A 76 -13.50 -12.84 -6.44
N HIS A 77 -13.05 -11.80 -5.73
CA HIS A 77 -12.60 -10.53 -6.30
C HIS A 77 -11.16 -10.66 -6.78
N THR A 78 -11.01 -10.96 -8.07
CA THR A 78 -9.72 -11.15 -8.73
C THR A 78 -9.52 -10.15 -9.85
N ILE A 79 -8.25 -9.91 -10.17
CA ILE A 79 -7.81 -9.09 -11.31
C ILE A 79 -6.83 -9.90 -12.17
N LEU A 80 -6.81 -9.65 -13.48
CA LEU A 80 -5.79 -10.23 -14.34
C LEU A 80 -4.54 -9.37 -14.32
N ALA A 81 -3.41 -10.01 -14.06
CA ALA A 81 -2.08 -9.45 -14.16
C ALA A 81 -1.34 -10.07 -15.35
N LEU A 82 -0.65 -9.23 -16.12
CA LEU A 82 0.26 -9.63 -17.17
C LEU A 82 1.68 -9.62 -16.63
N TYR A 83 2.43 -10.67 -16.93
CA TYR A 83 3.82 -10.88 -16.53
C TYR A 83 4.76 -10.74 -17.71
N GLU A 84 5.99 -10.28 -17.46
CA GLU A 84 7.05 -10.25 -18.46
C GLU A 84 7.80 -11.59 -18.51
N PRO A 85 7.70 -12.36 -19.61
CA PRO A 85 8.49 -13.59 -19.73
C PRO A 85 9.99 -13.27 -19.86
N PRO A 86 10.91 -14.06 -19.26
CA PRO A 86 10.70 -15.27 -18.46
C PRO A 86 10.53 -15.02 -16.96
N LEU A 87 10.41 -13.76 -16.52
CA LEU A 87 10.32 -13.37 -15.11
C LEU A 87 8.88 -13.53 -14.61
N GLU A 88 8.53 -14.74 -14.17
CA GLU A 88 7.18 -15.12 -13.69
C GLU A 88 6.65 -14.30 -12.50
N THR A 89 7.50 -13.48 -11.87
CA THR A 89 7.10 -12.62 -10.74
C THR A 89 6.92 -11.15 -11.13
N HIS A 90 7.36 -10.74 -12.32
CA HIS A 90 7.38 -9.33 -12.73
C HIS A 90 6.06 -8.93 -13.40
N VAL A 91 5.14 -8.38 -12.61
CA VAL A 91 3.86 -7.83 -13.10
C VAL A 91 4.11 -6.52 -13.85
N ILE A 92 3.75 -6.48 -15.14
CA ILE A 92 3.93 -5.30 -16.00
C ILE A 92 2.64 -4.53 -16.27
N ALA A 93 1.50 -5.20 -16.22
CA ALA A 93 0.21 -4.59 -16.48
C ALA A 93 -0.94 -5.29 -15.78
N LEU A 94 -2.03 -4.56 -15.55
CA LEU A 94 -3.30 -5.09 -15.08
C LEU A 94 -4.38 -4.91 -16.14
N TYR A 95 -5.28 -5.89 -16.26
CA TYR A 95 -6.46 -5.78 -17.11
C TYR A 95 -7.59 -5.13 -16.33
N LEU A 96 -7.91 -3.88 -16.67
CA LEU A 96 -8.93 -3.08 -15.99
C LEU A 96 -9.85 -2.45 -17.03
N ASN A 97 -11.16 -2.67 -16.87
CA ASN A 97 -12.21 -2.10 -17.71
C ASN A 97 -11.98 -2.31 -19.22
N GLY A 98 -11.69 -3.55 -19.62
CA GLY A 98 -11.53 -3.92 -21.03
C GLY A 98 -10.17 -3.59 -21.65
N LYS A 99 -9.24 -2.98 -20.90
CA LYS A 99 -7.94 -2.51 -21.39
C LYS A 99 -6.79 -2.95 -20.47
N TRP A 100 -5.62 -3.19 -21.06
CA TRP A 100 -4.37 -3.37 -20.32
C TRP A 100 -3.76 -2.04 -19.91
N TRP A 101 -3.47 -1.89 -18.62
CA TRP A 101 -2.86 -0.70 -18.03
C TRP A 101 -1.52 -1.05 -17.41
N THR A 102 -0.48 -0.26 -17.72
CA THR A 102 0.82 -0.40 -17.06
C THR A 102 0.67 -0.17 -15.56
N VAL A 103 1.49 -0.85 -14.75
CA VAL A 103 1.56 -0.65 -13.29
C VAL A 103 1.67 0.84 -12.94
N SER A 104 2.51 1.59 -13.65
CA SER A 104 2.68 3.03 -13.43
C SER A 104 1.40 3.84 -13.70
N ASN A 105 0.65 3.53 -14.77
CA ASN A 105 -0.58 4.28 -15.08
C ASN A 105 -1.73 3.93 -14.13
N VAL A 106 -1.76 2.73 -13.55
CA VAL A 106 -2.75 2.38 -12.51
C VAL A 106 -2.57 3.26 -11.26
N LEU A 107 -1.34 3.68 -10.94
CA LEU A 107 -1.02 4.52 -9.79
C LEU A 107 -1.26 6.02 -10.02
N LYS A 108 -1.71 6.43 -11.20
CA LYS A 108 -1.89 7.84 -11.55
C LYS A 108 -3.36 8.25 -11.51
N THR A 109 -3.58 9.55 -11.38
CA THR A 109 -4.90 10.19 -11.36
C THR A 109 -4.83 11.52 -12.11
N SER A 110 -5.83 11.77 -12.94
CA SER A 110 -6.09 13.04 -13.62
C SER A 110 -7.00 13.93 -12.77
N ASN A 111 -7.70 13.35 -11.79
CA ASN A 111 -8.53 14.10 -10.85
C ASN A 111 -7.67 14.88 -9.84
N SER A 112 -7.64 16.22 -9.98
CA SER A 112 -6.93 17.13 -9.08
C SER A 112 -7.49 17.16 -7.65
N SER A 113 -8.73 16.72 -7.43
CA SER A 113 -9.31 16.62 -6.08
C SER A 113 -8.71 15.46 -5.29
N ARG A 114 -8.07 14.48 -5.96
CA ARG A 114 -7.42 13.35 -5.32
C ARG A 114 -5.98 13.72 -4.96
N SER A 115 -5.85 14.44 -3.84
CA SER A 115 -4.58 14.95 -3.33
C SER A 115 -4.50 14.78 -1.82
N GLY A 116 -3.30 14.51 -1.29
CA GLY A 116 -3.09 14.24 0.12
C GLY A 116 -3.57 12.84 0.53
N LEU A 117 -3.94 12.68 1.81
CA LEU A 117 -4.39 11.40 2.35
C LEU A 117 -5.89 11.22 2.07
N VAL A 118 -6.20 10.27 1.20
CA VAL A 118 -7.57 9.97 0.77
C VAL A 118 -7.97 8.60 1.27
N THR A 119 -9.11 8.52 1.97
CA THR A 119 -9.68 7.24 2.41
C THR A 119 -10.14 6.41 1.23
N VAL A 120 -9.72 5.14 1.21
CA VAL A 120 -10.12 4.16 0.19
C VAL A 120 -11.61 3.86 0.33
N ARG A 121 -12.38 4.16 -0.72
CA ARG A 121 -13.84 3.95 -0.77
C ARG A 121 -14.32 3.28 -2.05
N SER A 122 -13.55 3.42 -3.14
CA SER A 122 -13.89 2.86 -4.44
C SER A 122 -13.11 1.58 -4.73
N VAL A 123 -13.63 0.77 -5.65
CA VAL A 123 -12.93 -0.41 -6.20
C VAL A 123 -11.61 0.01 -6.85
N GLY A 124 -11.57 1.15 -7.55
CA GLY A 124 -10.35 1.68 -8.14
C GLY A 124 -9.26 1.98 -7.11
N GLU A 125 -9.62 2.64 -6.02
CA GLU A 125 -8.68 2.87 -4.91
C GLU A 125 -8.25 1.57 -4.24
N ARG A 126 -9.13 0.56 -4.16
CA ARG A 126 -8.75 -0.78 -3.68
C ARG A 126 -7.74 -1.47 -4.60
N VAL A 127 -7.88 -1.33 -5.92
CA VAL A 127 -6.88 -1.82 -6.88
C VAL A 127 -5.54 -1.09 -6.71
N VAL A 128 -5.55 0.23 -6.51
CA VAL A 128 -4.33 1.02 -6.25
C VAL A 128 -3.66 0.57 -4.94
N LEU A 129 -4.45 0.38 -3.87
CA LEU A 129 -3.96 -0.12 -2.59
C LEU A 129 -3.31 -1.50 -2.74
N PHE A 130 -3.97 -2.42 -3.45
CA PHE A 130 -3.44 -3.75 -3.76
C PHE A 130 -2.11 -3.65 -4.52
N LEU A 131 -2.04 -2.78 -5.53
CA LEU A 131 -0.83 -2.59 -6.32
C LEU A 131 0.33 -2.09 -5.45
N LEU A 132 0.07 -1.12 -4.57
CA LEU A 132 1.10 -0.60 -3.67
C LEU A 132 1.60 -1.67 -2.68
N SER A 133 0.70 -2.48 -2.11
CA SER A 133 1.05 -3.45 -1.07
C SER A 133 1.64 -4.75 -1.61
N GLN A 134 1.04 -5.34 -2.64
CA GLN A 134 1.40 -6.68 -3.13
C GLN A 134 2.41 -6.62 -4.27
N VAL A 135 2.26 -5.65 -5.17
CA VAL A 135 3.09 -5.56 -6.38
C VAL A 135 4.31 -4.68 -6.11
N ILE A 136 4.11 -3.38 -5.83
CA ILE A 136 5.22 -2.44 -5.64
C ILE A 136 6.05 -2.81 -4.41
N PHE A 137 5.43 -2.93 -3.23
CA PHE A 137 6.19 -3.35 -2.05
C PHE A 137 6.65 -4.80 -2.16
N GLY A 138 5.75 -5.75 -2.45
CA GLY A 138 6.05 -7.19 -2.39
C GLY A 138 7.04 -7.71 -3.44
N VAL A 139 7.03 -7.13 -4.65
CA VAL A 139 7.85 -7.58 -5.79
C VAL A 139 8.98 -6.59 -6.11
N PHE A 140 8.68 -5.29 -6.19
CA PHE A 140 9.63 -4.30 -6.74
C PHE A 140 10.57 -3.69 -5.70
N GLU A 141 10.06 -3.35 -4.52
CA GLU A 141 10.80 -2.58 -3.51
C GLU A 141 11.16 -3.40 -2.26
N ARG A 142 10.85 -4.70 -2.25
CA ARG A 142 11.15 -5.58 -1.12
C ARG A 142 12.65 -5.74 -0.96
N HIS A 143 13.14 -5.55 0.26
CA HIS A 143 14.50 -5.95 0.61
C HIS A 143 14.55 -7.48 0.70
N THR A 144 15.55 -8.09 0.06
CA THR A 144 15.72 -9.56 -0.01
C THR A 144 15.78 -10.24 1.36
N ASP A 145 16.25 -9.52 2.39
CA ASP A 145 16.42 -10.01 3.77
C ASP A 145 15.21 -9.74 4.68
N ALA A 146 14.11 -9.19 4.15
CA ALA A 146 12.89 -8.97 4.92
C ALA A 146 11.97 -10.19 4.82
N ASP A 147 11.86 -10.95 5.91
CA ASP A 147 10.96 -12.10 6.06
C ASP A 147 9.46 -11.70 6.13
N THR A 148 9.15 -10.41 6.06
CA THR A 148 7.78 -9.90 6.27
C THR A 148 7.14 -9.50 4.94
N TYR A 149 6.10 -10.26 4.55
CA TYR A 149 5.16 -9.86 3.52
C TYR A 149 3.98 -9.13 4.16
N PHE A 150 3.50 -8.06 3.53
CA PHE A 150 2.15 -7.58 3.86
C PHE A 150 1.17 -8.59 3.30
N ALA A 151 0.37 -9.21 4.18
CA ALA A 151 -0.78 -9.95 3.73
C ALA A 151 -1.71 -9.00 2.95
N PRO A 152 -2.41 -9.47 1.89
CA PRO A 152 -3.39 -8.64 1.22
C PRO A 152 -4.44 -8.18 2.24
N HIS A 153 -4.72 -6.88 2.26
CA HIS A 153 -5.61 -6.29 3.26
C HIS A 153 -7.03 -6.84 3.13
N PRO A 154 -7.73 -7.18 4.23
CA PRO A 154 -9.14 -7.56 4.20
C PRO A 154 -10.01 -6.44 3.62
N GLU A 155 -11.14 -6.82 3.02
CA GLU A 155 -12.05 -5.87 2.37
C GLU A 155 -12.56 -4.78 3.33
N LYS A 156 -12.77 -5.16 4.59
CA LYS A 156 -13.33 -4.29 5.64
C LYS A 156 -12.28 -3.44 6.36
N GLU A 157 -10.99 -3.62 6.05
CA GLU A 157 -9.93 -2.85 6.71
C GLU A 157 -9.94 -1.40 6.22
N VAL A 158 -9.78 -0.46 7.15
CA VAL A 158 -9.69 0.96 6.83
C VAL A 158 -8.30 1.25 6.25
N ALA A 159 -8.26 1.91 5.10
CA ALA A 159 -7.02 2.31 4.45
C ALA A 159 -7.10 3.74 3.92
N LYS A 160 -5.97 4.43 3.88
CA LYS A 160 -5.81 5.70 3.16
C LYS A 160 -4.62 5.61 2.21
N ILE A 161 -4.78 6.18 1.02
CA ILE A 161 -3.71 6.32 0.02
C ILE A 161 -3.23 7.78 0.05
N LEU A 162 -1.92 7.97 0.01
CA LEU A 162 -1.30 9.27 -0.12
C LEU A 162 -1.07 9.61 -1.58
N TRP A 163 -1.79 10.61 -2.07
CA TRP A 163 -1.67 11.14 -3.42
C TRP A 163 -0.83 12.41 -3.43
N GLN A 164 0.16 12.46 -4.30
CA GLN A 164 1.00 13.64 -4.51
C GLN A 164 1.26 13.81 -6.00
N ASP A 165 1.05 15.03 -6.51
CA ASP A 165 1.34 15.41 -7.89
C ASP A 165 0.71 14.46 -8.95
N GLY A 166 -0.53 14.00 -8.68
CA GLY A 166 -1.27 13.11 -9.58
C GLY A 166 -0.88 11.63 -9.46
N GLU A 167 -0.09 11.24 -8.46
CA GLU A 167 0.40 9.88 -8.29
C GLU A 167 0.23 9.34 -6.86
N ALA A 168 -0.10 8.06 -6.73
CA ALA A 168 -0.16 7.36 -5.47
C ALA A 168 1.25 7.03 -4.96
N THR A 169 1.68 7.70 -3.89
CA THR A 169 3.05 7.66 -3.37
C THR A 169 3.24 6.70 -2.19
N GLY A 170 2.15 6.29 -1.57
CA GLY A 170 2.17 5.41 -0.41
C GLY A 170 0.78 5.20 0.16
N PHE A 171 0.67 4.41 1.22
CA PHE A 171 -0.58 4.15 1.91
C PHE A 171 -0.34 3.83 3.37
N PHE A 172 -1.41 3.84 4.15
CA PHE A 172 -1.45 3.14 5.42
C PHE A 172 -2.78 2.44 5.63
N THR A 173 -2.77 1.41 6.49
CA THR A 173 -3.97 0.69 6.92
C THR A 173 -4.13 0.74 8.43
N VAL A 174 -5.36 0.58 8.89
CA VAL A 174 -5.72 0.63 10.30
C VAL A 174 -6.61 -0.56 10.62
N LYS A 175 -6.29 -1.26 11.72
CA LYS A 175 -7.21 -2.18 12.39
C LYS A 175 -8.05 -1.38 13.39
N PRO A 176 -9.35 -1.16 13.11
CA PRO A 176 -10.20 -0.42 14.02
C PRO A 176 -10.43 -1.19 15.32
N LYS A 177 -10.65 -0.46 16.42
CA LYS A 177 -11.10 -1.07 17.67
C LYS A 177 -12.39 -1.87 17.45
N GLY A 178 -12.43 -3.09 17.96
CA GLY A 178 -13.57 -4.00 17.84
C GLY A 178 -13.57 -4.87 16.58
N THR A 179 -12.61 -4.74 15.66
CA THR A 179 -12.47 -5.70 14.55
C THR A 179 -11.76 -6.97 15.00
N LEU A 180 -12.16 -8.12 14.42
CA LEU A 180 -11.52 -9.41 14.71
C LEU A 180 -10.04 -9.40 14.35
N CYS A 181 -9.23 -10.08 15.16
CA CYS A 181 -7.79 -10.18 14.96
C CYS A 181 -7.45 -11.15 13.82
N ASP A 182 -8.20 -12.23 13.72
CA ASP A 182 -8.12 -13.23 12.66
C ASP A 182 -9.49 -13.91 12.50
N SER A 183 -9.65 -14.74 11.46
CA SER A 183 -10.91 -15.43 11.15
C SER A 183 -11.22 -16.62 12.06
N CYS A 184 -10.25 -17.09 12.84
CA CYS A 184 -10.34 -18.29 13.67
C CYS A 184 -10.46 -17.97 15.19
N SER A 185 -10.18 -16.74 15.60
CA SER A 185 -10.25 -16.28 16.98
C SER A 185 -11.47 -15.37 17.19
N SER A 186 -12.04 -15.45 18.40
CA SER A 186 -13.08 -14.50 18.85
C SER A 186 -12.49 -13.20 19.41
N LEU A 187 -11.17 -13.01 19.25
CA LEU A 187 -10.47 -11.85 19.80
C LEU A 187 -10.60 -10.65 18.87
N SER A 188 -10.90 -9.50 19.45
CA SER A 188 -11.01 -8.24 18.72
C SER A 188 -10.01 -7.22 19.23
N TYR A 189 -9.52 -6.35 18.35
CA TYR A 189 -8.60 -5.27 18.71
C TYR A 189 -9.22 -4.38 19.79
N LEU A 190 -8.48 -4.15 20.88
CA LEU A 190 -8.95 -3.37 22.04
C LEU A 190 -8.75 -1.86 21.88
N LEU A 191 -7.99 -1.46 20.87
CA LEU A 191 -7.68 -0.08 20.50
C LEU A 191 -7.44 0.01 18.98
N PRO A 192 -7.56 1.19 18.36
CA PRO A 192 -7.20 1.34 16.95
C PRO A 192 -5.69 1.18 16.77
N VAL A 193 -5.28 0.44 15.74
CA VAL A 193 -3.87 0.15 15.46
C VAL A 193 -3.53 0.54 14.03
N LEU A 194 -2.53 1.39 13.86
CA LEU A 194 -1.88 1.68 12.59
C LEU A 194 -1.07 0.45 12.18
N ASP A 195 -1.55 -0.28 11.19
CA ASP A 195 -1.10 -1.64 10.92
C ASP A 195 0.04 -1.70 9.91
N THR A 196 -0.24 -1.23 8.70
CA THR A 196 0.74 -1.16 7.63
C THR A 196 0.97 0.28 7.26
N VAL A 197 2.23 0.68 7.09
CA VAL A 197 2.62 1.99 6.54
C VAL A 197 3.66 1.77 5.46
N PHE A 198 3.40 2.29 4.27
CA PHE A 198 4.30 2.16 3.14
C PHE A 198 4.43 3.46 2.37
N VAL A 199 5.66 3.79 2.00
CA VAL A 199 6.01 4.90 1.10
C VAL A 199 6.96 4.37 0.04
N ARG A 200 6.59 4.56 -1.22
CA ARG A 200 7.40 4.21 -2.40
C ARG A 200 8.79 4.83 -2.30
N THR A 201 9.79 4.09 -2.74
CA THR A 201 11.22 4.39 -2.49
C THR A 201 11.62 5.76 -3.03
N GLU A 202 11.15 6.12 -4.23
CA GLU A 202 11.42 7.43 -4.86
C GLU A 202 10.77 8.63 -4.14
N PHE A 203 9.82 8.38 -3.24
CA PHE A 203 9.14 9.39 -2.42
C PHE A 203 9.58 9.38 -0.95
N ARG A 204 10.50 8.48 -0.55
CA ARG A 204 11.03 8.43 0.81
C ARG A 204 11.85 9.68 1.14
N ARG A 205 12.08 9.90 2.44
CA ARG A 205 12.81 11.06 3.01
C ARG A 205 12.16 12.44 2.80
N LYS A 206 10.95 12.50 2.24
CA LYS A 206 10.14 13.73 2.08
C LYS A 206 9.15 14.00 3.24
N GLY A 207 9.24 13.23 4.32
CA GLY A 207 8.34 13.37 5.48
C GLY A 207 6.94 12.77 5.30
N LEU A 208 6.71 11.95 4.29
CA LEU A 208 5.38 11.40 3.98
C LEU A 208 4.85 10.44 5.05
N ALA A 209 5.68 9.52 5.56
CA ALA A 209 5.30 8.62 6.65
C ALA A 209 4.98 9.38 7.96
N PHE A 210 5.63 10.53 8.19
CA PHE A 210 5.30 11.40 9.32
C PHE A 210 3.88 11.95 9.18
N ARG A 211 3.50 12.42 7.99
CA ARG A 211 2.14 12.92 7.72
C ARG A 211 1.09 11.81 7.88
N MET A 212 1.41 10.58 7.48
CA MET A 212 0.53 9.42 7.69
C MET A 212 0.33 9.12 9.18
N LEU A 213 1.41 9.12 9.97
CA LEU A 213 1.32 8.93 11.42
C LEU A 213 0.51 10.05 12.09
N GLU A 214 0.76 11.30 11.72
CA GLU A 214 0.02 12.46 12.23
C GLU A 214 -1.47 12.37 11.91
N ASP A 215 -1.83 12.07 10.67
CA ASP A 215 -3.23 11.89 10.25
C ASP A 215 -3.92 10.76 11.01
N PHE A 216 -3.23 9.64 11.27
CA PHE A 216 -3.75 8.57 12.12
C PHE A 216 -4.00 9.04 13.55
N CYS A 217 -3.00 9.66 14.20
CA CYS A 217 -3.11 10.12 15.59
C CYS A 217 -4.23 11.17 15.76
N VAL A 218 -4.39 12.07 14.78
CA VAL A 218 -5.47 13.07 14.75
C VAL A 218 -6.82 12.42 14.50
N SER A 219 -6.93 11.47 13.57
CA SER A 219 -8.18 10.75 13.27
C SER A 219 -8.74 10.03 14.50
N TYR A 220 -7.87 9.56 15.39
CA TYR A 220 -8.24 8.87 16.64
C TYR A 220 -7.98 9.71 17.88
N ALA A 221 -8.03 11.05 17.80
CA ALA A 221 -7.74 11.93 18.93
C ALA A 221 -8.60 11.67 20.19
N LYS A 222 -9.82 11.12 20.04
CA LYS A 222 -10.73 10.83 21.17
C LYS A 222 -10.38 9.54 21.92
N GLU A 223 -9.58 8.66 21.33
CA GLU A 223 -9.20 7.39 21.95
C GLU A 223 -8.15 7.63 23.03
N GLU A 224 -8.31 6.94 24.16
CA GLU A 224 -7.39 7.00 25.29
C GLU A 224 -6.02 6.42 24.94
N PHE A 225 -6.01 5.37 24.11
CA PHE A 225 -4.81 4.69 23.64
C PHE A 225 -4.93 4.38 22.14
N ILE A 226 -3.82 4.50 21.42
CA ILE A 226 -3.70 4.12 20.00
C ILE A 226 -2.44 3.28 19.79
N GLY A 227 -2.46 2.42 18.78
CA GLY A 227 -1.41 1.46 18.50
C GLY A 227 -0.70 1.68 17.17
N ILE A 228 0.52 1.16 17.08
CA ILE A 228 1.20 0.78 15.83
C ILE A 228 1.46 -0.73 15.93
N SER A 229 1.17 -1.49 14.87
CA SER A 229 1.35 -2.94 14.89
C SER A 229 2.83 -3.31 15.08
N HIS A 230 3.06 -4.28 15.96
CA HIS A 230 4.35 -4.96 16.10
C HIS A 230 4.55 -5.96 14.94
N PRO A 231 5.76 -6.12 14.39
CA PRO A 231 7.00 -5.40 14.72
C PRO A 231 7.12 -4.02 14.05
N VAL A 232 7.65 -3.03 14.78
CA VAL A 232 7.92 -1.70 14.24
C VAL A 232 9.32 -1.62 13.63
N SER A 233 9.40 -1.27 12.34
CA SER A 233 10.67 -1.12 11.62
C SER A 233 11.54 0.02 12.18
N SER A 234 12.86 -0.06 12.01
CA SER A 234 13.80 0.99 12.43
C SER A 234 13.50 2.35 11.79
N SER A 235 13.02 2.37 10.54
CA SER A 235 12.61 3.60 9.86
C SER A 235 11.35 4.19 10.49
N MET A 236 10.37 3.36 10.83
CA MET A 236 9.15 3.80 11.51
C MET A 236 9.44 4.30 12.93
N HIS A 237 10.37 3.68 13.66
CA HIS A 237 10.85 4.20 14.95
C HIS A 237 11.43 5.62 14.84
N GLN A 238 12.15 5.94 13.75
CA GLN A 238 12.64 7.31 13.51
C GLN A 238 11.49 8.30 13.26
N VAL A 239 10.45 7.87 12.54
CA VAL A 239 9.24 8.67 12.32
C VAL A 239 8.52 8.93 13.65
N CYS A 240 8.28 7.89 14.45
CA CYS A 240 7.67 8.00 15.77
C CYS A 240 8.47 8.93 16.69
N ARG A 241 9.80 8.81 16.70
CA ARG A 241 10.68 9.69 17.50
C ARG A 241 10.47 11.16 17.12
N LYS A 242 10.49 11.48 15.83
CA LYS A 242 10.29 12.86 15.36
C LYS A 242 8.89 13.38 15.70
N TYR A 243 7.87 12.55 15.55
CA TYR A 243 6.48 12.89 15.86
C TYR A 243 6.28 13.20 17.34
N LEU A 244 6.73 12.29 18.22
CA LEU A 244 6.57 12.39 19.67
C LEU A 244 7.43 13.50 20.31
N GLN A 245 8.49 13.93 19.63
CA GLN A 245 9.23 15.13 20.04
C GLN A 245 8.35 16.38 19.97
N GLY A 246 7.52 16.51 18.94
CA GLY A 246 6.64 17.66 18.74
C GLY A 246 5.27 17.53 19.41
N GLN A 247 4.77 16.31 19.64
CA GLN A 247 3.42 16.07 20.15
C GLN A 247 3.44 15.40 21.52
N GLU A 248 3.47 16.21 22.59
CA GLU A 248 3.61 15.72 23.97
C GLU A 248 2.43 14.84 24.40
N ARG A 249 1.22 15.21 24.00
CA ARG A 249 -0.01 14.47 24.29
C ARG A 249 0.07 13.01 23.87
N ASP A 250 0.74 12.72 22.76
CA ASP A 250 0.80 11.36 22.22
C ASP A 250 1.92 10.51 22.85
N ARG A 251 2.80 11.10 23.66
CA ARG A 251 3.88 10.38 24.36
C ARG A 251 3.33 9.31 25.30
N ASP A 252 2.21 9.58 25.98
CA ASP A 252 1.57 8.64 26.91
C ASP A 252 0.50 7.76 26.25
N ARG A 253 0.24 7.98 24.96
CA ARG A 253 -0.93 7.43 24.25
C ARG A 253 -0.60 6.47 23.12
N LEU A 254 0.59 6.60 22.53
CA LEU A 254 1.02 5.79 21.40
C LEU A 254 1.79 4.54 21.86
N TYR A 255 1.29 3.37 21.51
CA TYR A 255 1.86 2.08 21.88
C TYR A 255 2.26 1.26 20.65
N GLU A 256 3.33 0.50 20.77
CA GLU A 256 3.58 -0.65 19.90
C GLU A 256 2.72 -1.79 20.41
N VAL A 257 1.98 -2.45 19.53
CA VAL A 257 0.87 -3.36 19.88
C VAL A 257 1.03 -4.70 19.19
N GLU A 258 1.04 -5.77 19.99
CA GLU A 258 0.74 -7.13 19.55
C GLU A 258 -0.76 -7.37 19.69
N ALA A 259 -1.42 -7.93 18.67
CA ALA A 259 -2.86 -8.19 18.71
C ALA A 259 -3.24 -9.13 19.87
N PRO A 260 -4.39 -8.93 20.56
CA PRO A 260 -5.41 -7.87 20.39
C PRO A 260 -5.10 -6.51 21.04
N GLY A 261 -3.92 -6.33 21.65
CA GLY A 261 -3.52 -5.08 22.28
C GLY A 261 -4.01 -4.87 23.70
N GLY A 262 -4.12 -5.96 24.46
CA GLY A 262 -4.33 -5.90 25.91
C GLY A 262 -3.16 -5.24 26.66
N TRP A 263 -3.33 -5.04 27.98
CA TRP A 263 -2.33 -4.37 28.81
C TRP A 263 -0.93 -4.99 28.70
N ALA A 264 -0.82 -6.32 28.71
CA ALA A 264 0.44 -7.04 28.60
C ALA A 264 1.00 -7.11 27.16
N GLN A 265 0.22 -6.68 26.17
CA GLN A 265 0.52 -6.84 24.74
C GLN A 265 0.80 -5.49 24.06
N ARG A 266 1.08 -4.46 24.86
CA ARG A 266 1.38 -3.12 24.37
C ARG A 266 2.54 -2.52 25.12
N ARG A 267 3.43 -1.83 24.39
CA ARG A 267 4.61 -1.15 24.95
C ARG A 267 4.58 0.30 24.53
N ASN A 268 4.74 1.22 25.46
CA ASN A 268 4.69 2.64 25.15
C ASN A 268 5.87 3.02 24.22
N VAL A 269 5.58 3.60 23.06
CA VAL A 269 6.59 3.88 22.02
C VAL A 269 7.60 4.92 22.51
N TRP A 270 7.14 5.96 23.19
CA TRP A 270 8.01 7.02 23.70
C TRP A 270 9.02 6.48 24.72
N LEU A 271 8.55 5.72 25.70
CA LEU A 271 9.39 5.12 26.74
C LEU A 271 10.43 4.17 26.13
N SER A 272 10.01 3.30 25.20
CA SER A 272 10.92 2.40 24.48
C SER A 272 12.03 3.18 23.77
N LEU A 273 11.69 4.28 23.08
CA LEU A 273 12.66 5.13 22.36
C LEU A 273 13.66 5.86 23.28
N GLN A 274 13.27 6.16 24.52
CA GLN A 274 14.17 6.73 25.53
C GLN A 274 15.09 5.66 26.10
N LEU A 275 14.57 4.50 26.49
CA LEU A 275 15.37 3.41 27.05
C LEU A 275 16.45 2.94 26.07
N SER A 276 16.12 2.77 24.79
CA SER A 276 17.13 2.42 23.77
C SER A 276 18.22 3.49 23.60
N ARG A 277 17.90 4.77 23.86
CA ARG A 277 18.89 5.85 23.85
C ARG A 277 19.82 5.75 25.07
N TYR A 278 19.29 5.46 26.26
CA TYR A 278 20.12 5.26 27.44
C TYR A 278 21.07 4.07 27.28
N SER A 279 20.59 2.92 26.82
CA SER A 279 21.45 1.74 26.61
C SER A 279 22.54 1.98 25.56
N SER A 280 22.27 2.78 24.53
CA SER A 280 23.29 3.15 23.55
C SER A 280 24.28 4.21 24.07
N LEU A 281 23.85 5.10 24.96
CA LEU A 281 24.76 6.05 25.63
C LEU A 281 25.66 5.34 26.65
N GLU A 282 25.13 4.42 27.47
CA GLU A 282 25.91 3.61 28.42
C GLU A 282 26.97 2.75 27.73
N ASN A 283 26.64 2.18 26.57
CA ASN A 283 27.58 1.41 25.76
C ASN A 283 28.69 2.27 25.13
N ASN A 284 28.52 3.59 25.04
CA ASN A 284 29.50 4.54 24.50
C ASN A 284 30.27 5.32 25.58
N LEU A 285 30.01 5.07 26.87
CA LEU A 285 30.82 5.65 27.95
C LEU A 285 32.18 4.94 28.02
N PRO A 286 33.31 5.69 28.19
CA PRO A 286 34.60 5.10 28.50
C PRO A 286 34.50 4.20 29.73
N GLU A 287 35.25 3.10 29.73
CA GLU A 287 35.21 2.02 30.74
C GLU A 287 35.38 2.50 32.21
N ALA A 288 35.88 3.72 32.41
CA ALA A 288 36.04 4.37 33.70
C ALA A 288 34.73 4.86 34.36
N GLU A 289 33.62 4.99 33.63
CA GLU A 289 32.36 5.55 34.15
C GLU A 289 31.22 4.52 34.29
N ARG A 290 31.47 3.25 33.97
CA ARG A 290 30.48 2.16 34.12
C ARG A 290 30.41 1.61 35.56
N LYS A 291 30.25 2.45 36.57
CA LYS A 291 29.87 2.04 37.94
C LYS A 291 29.20 3.20 38.70
N VAL A 292 27.88 3.10 38.92
CA VAL A 292 27.23 2.77 40.22
C VAL A 292 25.91 2.09 39.92
#